data_AF-A0A9P8BP93-F1
#
_entry.id   AF-A0A9P8BP93-F1
#
_cell.length_a   1.000
_cell.length_b   1.000
_cell.length_c   1.000
_cell.angle_alpha   90.00
_cell.angle_beta   90.00
_cell.angle_gamma   90.00
#
_symmetry.space_group_name_H-M   'P 1'
#
loop_
_entity.id
_entity.type
_entity.pdbx_description
1 polymer ?
#
loop_
_entity_poly.entity_id
_entity_poly.type
_entity_poly.pdbx_seq_one_letter_code
_entity_poly.pdbx_strand_id
1 'polypeptide(L)'
;MSPTLYRFIAAEGLIHLLDRTTINVTSHIATSAAPQHLEVHTVHGTNLTLNGTAPVVSDYATKEITSFDHMIVDFDETITDHDTTSSLDTLACSVRPGTNYQEPQMSWDEILQAYLDDLEKVDISDLCHLNRPLDFSSAQGSSCQAPTVEVLSPHGQEQEGGGQLHHPQPKSNSPPLQSTTTITTKPKHTIQPPSKQHHLLDPKVRELQCHIDGRTFTPEPELPIPKIPSLQPWVHSQVRKRAVEKISLDRVYESGNLVGLTRSQIRQFGREHIKLRPGMVAFLRAFVQEQDRLEKEAQDKELQAGAIGGNEGSGSGKAAPSKYARGQLWILSVNWSQDLIRGAMDQVFGSEEATSRYLPDSNLICSNLEYAEEGHETLTRRRKSDATTTGTMVNGRNNSSNNDSGNKQGGENPCVHHSSGKVDASILTGTDKLHEFRDIQRRYAMHHDLAPSETKWAYFGDSTTDLGCLVEADIGIIIGKSKSLLSECERSGIQVVDLIERKQSA
;
A
#
# COMPACT_ATOMS: atom_id res chain seq x y z
N MET A 1 7.94 6.82 22.81
CA MET A 1 7.66 5.43 23.26
C MET A 1 7.94 4.52 22.09
N SER A 2 8.50 3.34 22.32
CA SER A 2 8.59 2.34 21.24
C SER A 2 7.18 1.95 20.79
N PRO A 3 6.92 1.79 19.49
CA PRO A 3 5.62 1.31 19.04
C PRO A 3 5.40 -0.12 19.52
N THR A 4 4.16 -0.38 19.91
CA THR A 4 3.69 -1.68 20.38
C THR A 4 2.75 -2.25 19.34
N LEU A 5 3.06 -3.46 18.87
CA LEU A 5 2.21 -4.24 17.98
C LEU A 5 1.53 -5.35 18.79
N TYR A 6 0.30 -5.65 18.42
CA TYR A 6 -0.49 -6.72 19.04
C TYR A 6 -0.51 -7.93 18.12
N ARG A 7 -0.33 -9.14 18.65
CA ARG A 7 -0.29 -10.36 17.84
C ARG A 7 -1.37 -11.34 18.22
N PHE A 8 -2.13 -11.79 17.24
CA PHE A 8 -3.00 -12.95 17.34
C PHE A 8 -2.35 -14.13 16.62
N ILE A 9 -2.05 -15.18 17.37
CA ILE A 9 -1.51 -16.44 16.82
C ILE A 9 -2.47 -17.05 15.80
N ALA A 10 -3.77 -16.92 16.04
CA ALA A 10 -4.85 -17.44 15.21
C ALA A 10 -5.94 -16.37 15.13
N ALA A 11 -6.52 -16.18 13.94
CA ALA A 11 -7.50 -15.12 13.69
C ALA A 11 -8.79 -15.32 14.52
N GLU A 12 -9.07 -16.54 14.99
CA GLU A 12 -10.18 -16.87 15.89
C GLU A 12 -10.15 -16.02 17.18
N GLY A 13 -8.96 -15.64 17.64
CA GLY A 13 -8.80 -14.77 18.80
C GLY A 13 -9.41 -13.37 18.61
N LEU A 14 -9.60 -12.91 17.37
CA LEU A 14 -10.22 -11.62 17.05
C LEU A 14 -11.69 -11.56 17.48
N ILE A 15 -12.39 -12.68 17.51
CA ILE A 15 -13.82 -12.73 17.88
C ILE A 15 -14.02 -12.21 19.31
N HIS A 16 -13.05 -12.46 20.20
CA HIS A 16 -13.10 -12.02 21.59
C HIS A 16 -12.97 -10.50 21.76
N LEU A 17 -12.41 -9.80 20.77
CA LEU A 17 -12.42 -8.34 20.76
C LEU A 17 -13.86 -7.80 20.61
N LEU A 18 -14.71 -8.52 19.87
CA LEU A 18 -16.08 -8.12 19.55
C LEU A 18 -17.09 -8.45 20.66
N ASP A 19 -16.90 -9.58 21.35
CA ASP A 19 -17.84 -10.00 22.39
C ASP A 19 -17.86 -9.00 23.55
N ARG A 20 -16.71 -8.38 23.87
CA ARG A 20 -16.65 -7.37 24.95
C ARG A 20 -17.31 -6.04 24.59
N THR A 21 -17.36 -5.65 23.32
CA THR A 21 -18.13 -4.47 22.90
C THR A 21 -19.63 -4.72 22.97
N THR A 22 -20.07 -5.94 22.65
CA THR A 22 -21.49 -6.33 22.62
C THR A 22 -22.08 -6.50 24.03
N ILE A 23 -21.30 -7.04 24.98
CA ILE A 23 -21.73 -7.27 26.38
C ILE A 23 -22.05 -5.97 27.13
N ASN A 24 -21.41 -4.85 26.79
CA ASN A 24 -21.74 -3.56 27.41
C ASN A 24 -23.05 -2.93 26.91
N VAL A 25 -23.64 -3.43 25.82
CA VAL A 25 -24.88 -2.87 25.24
C VAL A 25 -26.12 -3.68 25.61
N THR A 26 -25.98 -4.95 26.01
CA THR A 26 -27.12 -5.86 26.30
C THR A 26 -27.33 -6.20 27.78
N SER A 27 -26.73 -5.47 28.72
CA SER A 27 -26.83 -5.74 30.17
C SER A 27 -28.21 -5.43 30.82
N HIS A 28 -29.30 -5.87 30.20
CA HIS A 28 -30.60 -6.05 30.86
C HIS A 28 -31.18 -7.47 30.72
N ILE A 29 -30.50 -8.42 30.06
CA ILE A 29 -30.94 -9.82 30.03
C ILE A 29 -29.89 -10.71 30.69
N ALA A 30 -30.15 -11.07 31.94
CA ALA A 30 -29.34 -11.99 32.72
C ALA A 30 -29.38 -13.40 32.11
N THR A 31 -28.26 -13.86 31.54
CA THR A 31 -28.00 -15.29 31.31
C THR A 31 -26.63 -15.66 31.86
N SER A 32 -26.56 -16.81 32.54
CA SER A 32 -25.55 -17.18 33.53
C SER A 32 -24.32 -17.90 32.95
N ALA A 33 -23.78 -17.45 31.83
CA ALA A 33 -22.52 -17.97 31.31
C ALA A 33 -21.36 -17.08 31.77
N ALA A 34 -20.37 -17.64 32.47
CA ALA A 34 -19.20 -16.91 32.93
C ALA A 34 -18.41 -16.37 31.72
N PRO A 35 -18.02 -15.07 31.71
CA PRO A 35 -17.33 -14.47 30.58
C PRO A 35 -15.95 -15.12 30.37
N GLN A 36 -15.65 -15.48 29.12
CA GLN A 36 -14.32 -15.90 28.71
C GLN A 36 -13.37 -14.69 28.79
N HIS A 37 -12.16 -14.88 29.34
CA HIS A 37 -11.22 -13.79 29.59
C HIS A 37 -10.03 -13.88 28.63
N LEU A 38 -9.77 -12.79 27.88
CA LEU A 38 -8.56 -12.68 27.06
C LEU A 38 -7.37 -12.37 27.99
N GLU A 39 -6.30 -13.16 27.93
CA GLU A 39 -5.07 -12.86 28.64
C GLU A 39 -4.00 -12.36 27.66
N VAL A 40 -3.32 -11.29 28.06
CA VAL A 40 -2.29 -10.65 27.26
C VAL A 40 -0.93 -11.05 27.84
N HIS A 41 -0.11 -11.69 27.02
CA HIS A 41 1.23 -12.12 27.40
C HIS A 41 2.26 -11.31 26.62
N THR A 42 3.25 -10.74 27.30
CA THR A 42 4.40 -10.14 26.62
C THR A 42 5.38 -11.24 26.25
N VAL A 43 5.66 -11.43 24.95
CA VAL A 43 6.57 -12.47 24.46
C VAL A 43 7.72 -11.81 23.70
N HIS A 44 8.68 -11.26 24.46
CA HIS A 44 10.13 -11.28 24.22
C HIS A 44 10.88 -10.14 24.96
N GLY A 45 11.99 -10.50 25.60
CA GLY A 45 13.23 -9.71 25.49
C GLY A 45 13.67 -8.84 26.67
N THR A 46 12.77 -8.18 27.40
CA THR A 46 13.15 -7.47 28.62
C THR A 46 12.32 -7.97 29.79
N ASN A 47 12.97 -8.66 30.72
CA ASN A 47 12.49 -8.80 32.08
C ASN A 47 12.42 -7.39 32.72
N LEU A 48 11.37 -6.64 32.42
CA LEU A 48 10.87 -5.59 33.30
C LEU A 48 9.92 -6.26 34.29
N THR A 49 10.47 -7.13 35.13
CA THR A 49 9.84 -7.49 36.40
C THR A 49 10.03 -6.34 37.38
N LEU A 50 9.27 -5.27 37.20
CA LEU A 50 9.03 -4.34 38.30
C LEU A 50 8.03 -5.01 39.26
N ASN A 51 8.57 -5.64 40.30
CA ASN A 51 7.87 -6.03 41.54
C ASN A 51 6.90 -7.23 41.55
N GLY A 52 7.20 -8.33 40.86
CA GLY A 52 6.68 -9.67 41.25
C GLY A 52 5.16 -9.88 41.27
N THR A 53 4.36 -8.90 40.85
CA THR A 53 2.93 -9.04 40.60
C THR A 53 2.75 -9.58 39.19
N ALA A 54 1.99 -10.66 39.04
CA ALA A 54 1.52 -11.11 37.73
C ALA A 54 0.95 -9.90 36.97
N PRO A 55 1.25 -9.73 35.67
CA PRO A 55 0.73 -8.60 34.90
C PRO A 55 -0.80 -8.71 34.91
N VAL A 56 -1.44 -7.89 35.74
CA VAL A 56 -2.87 -7.66 35.66
C VAL A 56 -3.07 -6.87 34.39
N VAL A 57 -3.43 -7.57 33.33
CA VAL A 57 -3.85 -6.94 32.08
C VAL A 57 -5.13 -6.19 32.41
N SER A 58 -5.01 -4.87 32.48
CA SER A 58 -6.16 -4.03 32.79
C SER A 58 -7.11 -4.02 31.59
N ASP A 59 -8.42 -3.98 31.84
CA ASP A 59 -9.49 -3.88 30.83
C ASP A 59 -9.26 -2.74 29.80
N TYR A 60 -8.38 -1.79 30.10
CA TYR A 60 -7.96 -0.72 29.19
C TYR A 60 -7.37 -1.22 27.88
N ALA A 61 -6.55 -2.28 27.87
CA ALA A 61 -5.90 -2.75 26.65
C ALA A 61 -6.92 -3.24 25.61
N THR A 62 -7.96 -3.97 26.05
CA THR A 62 -9.03 -4.45 25.15
C THR A 62 -9.93 -3.33 24.62
N LYS A 63 -10.16 -2.27 25.41
CA LYS A 63 -10.95 -1.11 24.99
C LYS A 63 -10.19 -0.23 23.99
N GLU A 64 -8.86 -0.20 24.11
CA GLU A 64 -7.99 0.54 23.19
C GLU A 64 -7.93 -0.14 21.82
N ILE A 65 -7.77 -1.47 21.78
CA ILE A 65 -7.67 -2.25 20.53
C ILE A 65 -8.94 -2.18 19.67
N THR A 66 -10.12 -1.95 20.26
CA THR A 66 -11.40 -1.84 19.52
C THR A 66 -11.81 -0.40 19.23
N SER A 67 -11.06 0.59 19.74
CA SER A 67 -11.36 2.00 19.53
C SER A 67 -10.62 2.51 18.28
N PHE A 68 -11.03 2.07 17.09
CA PHE A 68 -10.58 2.63 15.82
C PHE A 68 -11.75 2.97 14.91
N ASP A 69 -11.56 4.00 14.08
CA ASP A 69 -12.56 4.47 13.12
C ASP A 69 -12.39 3.78 11.77
N HIS A 70 -11.14 3.54 11.37
CA HIS A 70 -10.80 2.97 10.08
C HIS A 70 -9.99 1.69 10.24
N MET A 71 -10.27 0.73 9.37
CA MET A 71 -9.57 -0.53 9.31
C MET A 71 -8.94 -0.71 7.94
N ILE A 72 -7.65 -0.98 7.93
CA ILE A 72 -6.91 -1.40 6.75
C ILE A 72 -6.39 -2.82 6.99
N VAL A 73 -6.55 -3.69 6.02
CA VAL A 73 -6.20 -5.09 6.14
C VAL A 73 -5.40 -5.50 4.92
N ASP A 74 -4.30 -6.22 5.14
CA ASP A 74 -3.71 -7.02 4.08
C ASP A 74 -4.64 -8.18 3.69
N PHE A 75 -4.47 -8.74 2.49
CA PHE A 75 -5.33 -9.82 2.02
C PHE A 75 -4.75 -11.21 2.29
N ASP A 76 -3.56 -11.50 1.78
CA ASP A 76 -2.99 -12.84 1.77
C ASP A 76 -2.46 -13.24 3.13
N GLU A 77 -2.81 -14.45 3.56
CA GLU A 77 -2.49 -15.00 4.89
C GLU A 77 -2.96 -14.15 6.08
N THR A 78 -3.45 -12.92 5.86
CA THR A 78 -4.12 -12.07 6.85
C THR A 78 -5.63 -12.33 6.86
N ILE A 79 -6.31 -12.20 5.71
CA ILE A 79 -7.73 -12.55 5.54
C ILE A 79 -7.87 -14.00 5.07
N THR A 80 -7.03 -14.42 4.13
CA THR A 80 -7.05 -15.79 3.61
C THR A 80 -6.30 -16.73 4.55
N ASP A 81 -6.63 -18.03 4.50
CA ASP A 81 -5.94 -19.06 5.30
C ASP A 81 -4.63 -19.56 4.66
N HIS A 82 -4.35 -19.17 3.42
CA HIS A 82 -3.11 -19.44 2.67
C HIS A 82 -2.77 -18.32 1.67
N ASP A 83 -1.51 -18.27 1.25
CA ASP A 83 -1.02 -17.45 0.14
C ASP A 83 -1.84 -17.71 -1.14
N THR A 84 -2.29 -16.66 -1.82
CA THR A 84 -3.11 -16.79 -3.04
C THR A 84 -2.36 -16.48 -4.33
N THR A 85 -1.04 -16.29 -4.28
CA THR A 85 -0.20 -15.99 -5.43
C THR A 85 -0.44 -16.95 -6.60
N SER A 86 -0.51 -18.27 -6.37
CA SER A 86 -0.74 -19.28 -7.42
C SER A 86 -2.21 -19.47 -7.84
N SER A 87 -3.14 -18.72 -7.25
CA SER A 87 -4.58 -18.89 -7.50
C SER A 87 -4.97 -18.55 -8.93
N LEU A 88 -4.39 -17.49 -9.49
CA LEU A 88 -4.68 -17.07 -10.86
C LEU A 88 -4.13 -18.05 -11.89
N ASP A 89 -2.98 -18.68 -11.61
CA ASP A 89 -2.45 -19.73 -12.47
C ASP A 89 -3.31 -20.99 -12.43
N THR A 90 -3.76 -21.38 -11.23
CA THR A 90 -4.70 -22.50 -11.05
C THR A 90 -5.98 -22.26 -11.85
N LEU A 91 -6.52 -21.03 -11.78
CA LEU A 91 -7.67 -20.63 -12.60
C LEU A 91 -7.34 -20.73 -14.09
N ALA A 92 -6.24 -20.13 -14.54
CA ALA A 92 -5.83 -20.17 -15.95
C ALA A 92 -5.72 -21.60 -16.48
N CYS A 93 -5.08 -22.49 -15.73
CA CYS A 93 -4.95 -23.91 -16.06
C CYS A 93 -6.31 -24.63 -16.12
N SER A 94 -7.28 -24.25 -15.28
CA SER A 94 -8.62 -24.87 -15.30
C SER A 94 -9.50 -24.40 -16.47
N VAL A 95 -9.31 -23.16 -16.94
CA VAL A 95 -10.09 -22.59 -18.06
C VAL A 95 -9.54 -23.01 -19.42
N ARG A 96 -8.21 -23.17 -19.55
CA ARG A 96 -7.53 -23.45 -20.83
C ARG A 96 -8.03 -24.66 -21.62
N PRO A 97 -8.31 -25.84 -21.03
CA PRO A 97 -8.75 -27.00 -21.81
C PRO A 97 -10.05 -26.79 -22.59
N GLY A 98 -10.87 -25.81 -22.17
CA GLY A 98 -12.12 -25.44 -22.83
C GLY A 98 -11.97 -24.32 -23.88
N THR A 99 -10.78 -23.76 -24.05
CA THR A 99 -10.54 -22.58 -24.89
C THR A 99 -9.41 -22.85 -25.89
N ASN A 100 -9.45 -22.18 -27.03
CA ASN A 100 -8.39 -22.29 -28.05
C ASN A 100 -7.17 -21.41 -27.70
N TYR A 101 -6.75 -21.43 -26.43
CA TYR A 101 -5.64 -20.62 -25.93
C TYR A 101 -4.31 -21.25 -26.31
N GLN A 102 -3.31 -20.40 -26.64
CA GLN A 102 -1.95 -20.89 -26.84
C GLN A 102 -1.37 -21.38 -25.52
N GLU A 103 -0.62 -22.47 -25.58
CA GLU A 103 0.24 -22.90 -24.47
C GLU A 103 1.14 -21.74 -24.03
N PRO A 104 1.36 -21.59 -22.72
CA PRO A 104 2.16 -20.52 -22.19
C PRO A 104 3.62 -20.71 -22.60
N GLN A 105 4.34 -19.60 -22.74
CA GLN A 105 5.76 -19.66 -23.08
C GLN A 105 6.63 -20.12 -21.89
N MET A 106 6.11 -19.95 -20.67
CA MET A 106 6.78 -20.30 -19.43
C MET A 106 5.74 -20.83 -18.43
N SER A 107 6.04 -21.95 -17.79
CA SER A 107 5.21 -22.48 -16.70
C SER A 107 5.29 -21.57 -15.48
N TRP A 108 4.30 -21.68 -14.59
CA TRP A 108 4.30 -20.94 -13.34
C TRP A 108 5.50 -21.27 -12.45
N ASP A 109 5.88 -22.55 -12.39
CA ASP A 109 7.03 -23.00 -11.60
C ASP A 109 8.34 -22.39 -12.10
N GLU A 110 8.52 -22.25 -13.42
CA GLU A 110 9.69 -21.56 -13.99
C GLU A 110 9.70 -20.06 -13.65
N ILE A 111 8.56 -19.38 -13.67
CA ILE A 111 8.45 -17.97 -13.27
C ILE A 111 8.82 -17.82 -11.79
N LEU A 112 8.26 -18.67 -10.92
CA LEU A 112 8.53 -18.64 -9.49
C LEU A 112 10.00 -18.93 -9.18
N GLN A 113 10.59 -19.92 -9.85
CA GLN A 113 12.01 -20.22 -9.67
C GLN A 113 12.88 -19.03 -10.09
N ALA A 114 12.59 -18.40 -11.24
CA ALA A 114 13.32 -17.21 -11.68
C ALA A 114 13.18 -16.02 -10.71
N TYR A 115 12.00 -15.85 -10.11
CA TYR A 115 11.77 -14.86 -9.05
C TYR A 115 12.63 -15.13 -7.80
N LEU A 116 12.66 -16.39 -7.33
CA LEU A 116 13.48 -16.78 -6.18
C LEU A 116 14.98 -16.59 -6.44
N ASP A 117 15.45 -16.94 -7.64
CA ASP A 117 16.84 -16.72 -8.05
C ASP A 117 17.20 -15.23 -8.05
N ASP A 118 16.28 -14.36 -8.46
CA ASP A 118 16.49 -12.91 -8.44
C ASP A 118 16.46 -12.32 -7.03
N LEU A 119 15.60 -12.83 -6.16
CA LEU A 119 15.60 -12.46 -4.74
C LEU A 119 16.93 -12.80 -4.06
N GLU A 120 17.48 -13.99 -4.33
CA GLU A 120 18.76 -14.42 -3.76
C GLU A 120 19.92 -13.49 -4.17
N LYS A 121 19.93 -13.03 -5.44
CA LYS A 121 20.90 -12.06 -5.94
C LYS A 121 20.85 -10.72 -5.21
N VAL A 122 19.67 -10.33 -4.71
CA VAL A 122 19.43 -9.08 -3.98
C VAL A 122 19.76 -9.19 -2.48
N ASP A 123 19.72 -10.39 -1.90
CA ASP A 123 19.84 -10.59 -0.45
C ASP A 123 21.31 -10.72 0.04
N ILE A 124 22.19 -11.38 -0.72
CA ILE A 124 23.46 -11.91 -0.19
C ILE A 124 24.63 -10.90 -0.16
N SER A 125 24.68 -9.92 -1.06
CA SER A 125 25.93 -9.16 -1.30
C SER A 125 26.03 -7.79 -0.60
N ASP A 126 24.91 -7.15 -0.25
CA ASP A 126 24.92 -5.70 0.08
C ASP A 126 24.57 -5.34 1.53
N LEU A 127 24.05 -6.26 2.34
CA LEU A 127 23.66 -5.97 3.73
C LEU A 127 24.86 -5.93 4.70
N CYS A 128 25.97 -6.58 4.35
CA CYS A 128 27.14 -6.65 5.22
C CYS A 128 27.83 -5.28 5.43
N HIS A 129 27.66 -4.33 4.52
CA HIS A 129 28.34 -3.04 4.58
C HIS A 129 27.57 -1.96 5.36
N LEU A 130 26.24 -2.05 5.44
CA LEU A 130 25.40 -1.03 6.09
C LEU A 130 25.31 -1.18 7.62
N ASN A 131 25.58 -2.38 8.15
CA ASN A 131 25.61 -2.63 9.60
C ASN A 131 26.99 -2.44 10.23
N ARG A 132 27.99 -1.97 9.47
CA ARG A 132 29.29 -1.64 10.08
C ARG A 132 29.08 -0.40 10.95
N PRO A 133 29.36 -0.46 12.27
CA PRO A 133 29.29 0.73 13.11
C PRO A 133 30.08 1.85 12.44
N LEU A 134 29.47 3.02 12.29
CA LEU A 134 30.19 4.21 11.87
C LEU A 134 31.30 4.42 12.91
N ASP A 135 32.53 4.07 12.56
CA ASP A 135 33.71 4.28 13.39
C ASP A 135 33.96 5.79 13.49
N PHE A 136 33.33 6.42 14.49
CA PHE A 136 33.53 7.83 14.83
C PHE A 136 34.95 8.11 15.38
N SER A 137 35.81 7.08 15.45
CA SER A 137 37.17 7.14 15.99
C SER A 137 38.20 7.82 15.06
N SER A 138 37.86 8.14 13.81
CA SER A 138 38.81 8.72 12.84
C SER A 138 38.73 10.25 12.66
N ALA A 139 37.83 10.96 13.37
CA ALA A 139 37.66 12.41 13.21
C ALA A 139 38.47 13.29 14.19
N GLN A 140 39.43 12.72 14.94
CA GLN A 140 40.35 13.50 15.78
C GLN A 140 41.80 13.30 15.30
N GLY A 141 42.32 14.26 14.53
CA GLY A 141 43.75 14.36 14.29
C GLY A 141 44.17 14.75 12.88
N SER A 142 43.76 15.92 12.39
CA SER A 142 44.53 16.61 11.34
C SER A 142 44.56 18.10 11.66
N SER A 143 45.59 18.48 12.41
CA SER A 143 45.94 19.87 12.67
C SER A 143 46.48 20.50 11.39
N CYS A 144 45.84 21.61 11.02
CA CYS A 144 46.24 22.59 10.01
C CYS A 144 47.77 22.72 9.83
N GLN A 145 48.25 22.51 8.61
CA GLN A 145 49.43 23.22 8.10
C GLN A 145 49.05 23.93 6.81
N ALA A 146 49.24 25.25 6.81
CA ALA A 146 49.06 26.12 5.66
C ALA A 146 50.18 25.86 4.63
N PRO A 147 49.89 25.91 3.32
CA PRO A 147 50.91 25.74 2.30
C PRO A 147 51.79 26.98 2.22
N THR A 148 53.10 26.75 2.27
CA THR A 148 54.13 27.76 2.04
C THR A 148 54.23 28.02 0.54
N VAL A 149 54.13 29.29 0.15
CA VAL A 149 54.28 29.77 -1.23
C VAL A 149 55.78 29.87 -1.53
N GLU A 150 56.29 29.01 -2.42
CA GLU A 150 57.59 29.22 -3.05
C GLU A 150 57.44 29.99 -4.37
N VAL A 151 58.13 31.13 -4.41
CA VAL A 151 58.31 32.01 -5.57
C VAL A 151 59.57 31.58 -6.31
N LEU A 152 59.46 31.19 -7.58
CA LEU A 152 60.56 31.24 -8.54
C LEU A 152 60.03 31.64 -9.93
N SER A 153 60.66 32.68 -10.50
CA SER A 153 60.39 33.29 -11.81
C SER A 153 61.42 32.79 -12.86
N PRO A 154 61.54 33.37 -14.09
CA PRO A 154 60.93 32.81 -15.29
C PRO A 154 61.91 32.60 -16.46
N HIS A 155 61.62 31.68 -17.38
CA HIS A 155 62.04 31.67 -18.81
C HIS A 155 60.83 31.06 -19.57
N GLY A 156 60.18 31.66 -20.56
CA GLY A 156 60.66 32.54 -21.62
C GLY A 156 60.78 31.72 -22.91
N GLN A 157 59.67 31.53 -23.67
CA GLN A 157 59.69 31.55 -25.13
C GLN A 157 58.28 31.49 -25.74
N GLU A 158 58.14 32.30 -26.78
CA GLU A 158 56.97 32.62 -27.60
C GLU A 158 56.54 31.45 -28.50
N GLN A 159 55.24 31.37 -28.81
CA GLN A 159 54.80 31.39 -30.22
C GLN A 159 53.29 31.65 -30.36
N GLU A 160 53.00 32.33 -31.47
CA GLU A 160 51.80 33.05 -31.84
C GLU A 160 50.67 32.17 -32.43
N GLY A 161 49.48 32.79 -32.51
CA GLY A 161 48.35 32.37 -33.35
C GLY A 161 47.04 32.32 -32.55
N GLY A 162 46.12 33.27 -32.58
CA GLY A 162 45.69 34.15 -33.66
C GLY A 162 44.35 33.64 -34.21
N GLY A 163 43.23 34.27 -33.84
CA GLY A 163 41.91 33.90 -34.35
C GLY A 163 40.70 34.46 -33.58
N GLN A 164 40.53 35.79 -33.61
CA GLN A 164 39.29 36.49 -33.26
C GLN A 164 38.17 36.18 -34.26
N LEU A 165 36.92 36.09 -33.79
CA LEU A 165 35.76 36.62 -34.52
C LEU A 165 34.72 37.21 -33.55
N HIS A 166 34.25 38.39 -33.93
CA HIS A 166 33.38 39.34 -33.22
C HIS A 166 31.88 39.08 -33.47
N HIS A 167 31.05 39.26 -32.42
CA HIS A 167 29.76 40.03 -32.31
C HIS A 167 28.62 39.93 -33.37
N PRO A 168 27.39 40.46 -33.15
CA PRO A 168 26.76 41.03 -31.94
C PRO A 168 25.28 40.62 -31.67
N GLN A 169 24.78 41.02 -30.50
CA GLN A 169 23.34 41.24 -30.20
C GLN A 169 22.74 42.42 -30.99
N PRO A 170 21.40 42.58 -30.96
CA PRO A 170 20.86 43.92 -30.71
C PRO A 170 19.76 43.97 -29.62
N LYS A 171 19.68 45.17 -29.02
CA LYS A 171 18.68 45.68 -28.07
C LYS A 171 17.62 46.52 -28.79
N SER A 172 16.37 46.59 -28.27
CA SER A 172 15.45 47.75 -28.31
C SER A 172 14.28 47.49 -27.33
N ASN A 173 13.92 48.29 -26.30
CA ASN A 173 13.37 49.68 -26.23
C ASN A 173 12.09 49.84 -27.10
N SER A 174 10.86 50.22 -26.68
CA SER A 174 10.27 50.91 -25.49
C SER A 174 8.70 50.70 -25.43
N PRO A 175 7.81 51.54 -24.81
CA PRO A 175 6.70 51.11 -23.89
C PRO A 175 5.29 51.64 -24.33
N PRO A 176 4.37 52.10 -23.44
CA PRO A 176 3.50 51.38 -22.48
C PRO A 176 1.98 51.52 -22.79
N LEU A 177 1.12 50.75 -22.11
CA LEU A 177 -0.30 51.08 -21.96
C LEU A 177 -0.76 50.89 -20.52
N GLN A 178 -1.38 51.95 -20.00
CA GLN A 178 -2.00 52.05 -18.69
C GLN A 178 -3.39 51.40 -18.70
N SER A 179 -3.75 50.69 -17.64
CA SER A 179 -5.13 50.64 -17.17
C SER A 179 -5.17 50.42 -15.65
N THR A 180 -6.12 51.13 -15.06
CA THR A 180 -6.33 51.43 -13.64
C THR A 180 -7.22 50.40 -12.93
N THR A 181 -7.11 50.39 -11.59
CA THR A 181 -8.10 49.93 -10.58
C THR A 181 -8.35 48.41 -10.49
N THR A 182 -8.15 47.73 -9.35
CA THR A 182 -8.89 47.94 -8.09
C THR A 182 -8.13 47.33 -6.90
N ILE A 183 -8.11 48.06 -5.79
CA ILE A 183 -7.51 47.67 -4.50
C ILE A 183 -8.47 46.75 -3.76
N THR A 184 -8.04 45.53 -3.44
CA THR A 184 -8.68 44.68 -2.42
C THR A 184 -7.59 44.14 -1.51
N THR A 185 -7.56 44.63 -0.28
CA THR A 185 -6.64 44.24 0.79
C THR A 185 -6.90 42.80 1.24
N LYS A 186 -5.94 41.90 1.02
CA LYS A 186 -5.88 40.57 1.66
C LYS A 186 -4.78 40.55 2.74
N PRO A 187 -4.96 39.76 3.83
CA PRO A 187 -4.07 39.78 4.97
C PRO A 187 -2.73 39.08 4.67
N LYS A 188 -1.65 39.67 5.20
CA LYS A 188 -0.29 39.13 5.21
C LYS A 188 -0.27 37.75 5.88
N HIS A 189 -0.19 36.69 5.10
CA HIS A 189 0.38 35.43 5.57
C HIS A 189 1.90 35.58 5.59
N THR A 190 2.47 35.49 6.79
CA THR A 190 3.91 35.40 7.02
C THR A 190 4.43 34.17 6.30
N ILE A 191 5.21 34.40 5.24
CA ILE A 191 5.98 33.36 4.54
C ILE A 191 7.01 32.83 5.54
N GLN A 192 6.82 31.59 6.00
CA GLN A 192 7.88 30.85 6.68
C GLN A 192 9.05 30.65 5.70
N PRO A 193 10.31 30.76 6.16
CA PRO A 193 11.46 30.47 5.32
C PRO A 193 11.42 28.99 4.87
N PRO A 194 12.02 28.65 3.72
CA PRO A 194 12.04 27.28 3.22
C PRO A 194 12.60 26.35 4.29
N SER A 195 11.82 25.31 4.59
CA SER A 195 12.24 24.23 5.48
C SER A 195 13.59 23.70 4.99
N LYS A 196 14.54 23.58 5.92
CA LYS A 196 15.84 22.96 5.65
C LYS A 196 15.56 21.55 5.10
N GLN A 197 15.83 21.33 3.81
CA GLN A 197 15.88 19.99 3.25
C GLN A 197 16.95 19.22 4.03
N HIS A 198 16.51 18.28 4.86
CA HIS A 198 17.41 17.40 5.59
C HIS A 198 18.04 16.42 4.57
N HIS A 199 19.32 16.64 4.25
CA HIS A 199 20.15 15.75 3.45
C HIS A 199 20.47 14.45 4.24
N LEU A 200 19.49 13.57 4.40
CA LEU A 200 19.60 12.35 5.23
C LEU A 200 19.64 11.03 4.45
N LEU A 201 19.89 11.06 3.14
CA LEU A 201 20.20 9.84 2.39
C LEU A 201 21.66 9.87 1.96
N ASP A 202 22.39 8.80 2.27
CA ASP A 202 23.74 8.56 1.76
C ASP A 202 23.70 8.66 0.21
N PRO A 203 24.54 9.50 -0.42
CA PRO A 203 24.65 9.59 -1.88
C PRO A 203 24.79 8.24 -2.57
N LYS A 204 25.38 7.24 -1.91
CA LYS A 204 25.51 5.86 -2.45
C LYS A 204 24.18 5.11 -2.57
N VAL A 205 23.17 5.47 -1.77
CA VAL A 205 21.82 4.88 -1.89
C VAL A 205 21.11 5.37 -3.15
N ARG A 206 21.42 6.59 -3.62
CA ARG A 206 20.89 7.12 -4.90
C ARG A 206 21.50 6.41 -6.12
N GLU A 207 22.64 5.76 -5.96
CA GLU A 207 23.38 5.05 -7.03
C GLU A 207 23.16 3.54 -7.03
N LEU A 208 22.20 3.01 -6.25
CA LEU A 208 21.84 1.59 -6.26
C LEU A 208 21.21 1.18 -7.60
N GLN A 209 22.06 1.00 -8.61
CA GLN A 209 21.71 0.39 -9.87
C GLN A 209 21.65 -1.12 -9.68
N CYS A 210 20.44 -1.63 -9.48
CA CYS A 210 20.20 -3.07 -9.52
C CYS A 210 20.27 -3.53 -10.97
N HIS A 211 21.16 -4.48 -11.25
CA HIS A 211 21.28 -5.13 -12.56
C HIS A 211 20.71 -6.54 -12.45
N ILE A 212 19.53 -6.75 -13.02
CA ILE A 212 18.90 -8.07 -13.11
C ILE A 212 18.63 -8.33 -14.59
N ASP A 213 19.12 -9.45 -15.11
CA ASP A 213 18.99 -9.85 -16.52
C ASP A 213 19.41 -8.75 -17.53
N GLY A 214 20.46 -8.01 -17.21
CA GLY A 214 20.99 -6.93 -18.06
C GLY A 214 20.13 -5.66 -18.08
N ARG A 215 19.06 -5.58 -17.28
CA ARG A 215 18.23 -4.38 -17.10
C ARG A 215 18.74 -3.59 -15.89
N THR A 216 18.98 -2.29 -16.08
CA THR A 216 19.39 -1.36 -15.00
C THR A 216 18.15 -0.65 -14.45
N PHE A 217 17.93 -0.75 -13.14
CA PHE A 217 16.85 -0.03 -12.45
C PHE A 217 17.41 1.15 -11.67
N THR A 218 16.77 2.31 -11.82
CA THR A 218 17.09 3.50 -11.01
C THR A 218 16.08 3.56 -9.87
N PRO A 219 16.52 3.61 -8.59
CA PRO A 219 15.60 3.73 -7.47
C PRO A 219 14.76 5.00 -7.64
N GLU A 220 13.47 4.95 -7.28
CA GLU A 220 12.65 6.16 -7.25
C GLU A 220 13.17 7.15 -6.19
N PRO A 221 13.11 8.46 -6.46
CA PRO A 221 13.87 9.46 -5.71
C PRO A 221 13.36 9.75 -4.29
N GLU A 222 12.14 9.31 -3.93
CA GLU A 222 11.55 9.61 -2.62
C GLU A 222 11.25 8.35 -1.81
N LEU A 223 12.27 7.89 -1.09
CA LEU A 223 12.09 6.83 -0.10
C LEU A 223 11.19 7.33 1.04
N PRO A 224 10.18 6.56 1.46
CA PRO A 224 9.40 6.92 2.63
C PRO A 224 10.33 6.96 3.83
N ILE A 225 10.35 8.10 4.53
CA ILE A 225 11.03 8.17 5.82
C ILE A 225 10.16 7.41 6.83
N PRO A 226 10.67 6.33 7.45
CA PRO A 226 9.89 5.57 8.42
C PRO A 226 9.69 6.38 9.70
N LYS A 227 8.58 6.14 10.40
CA LYS A 227 8.31 6.75 11.73
C LYS A 227 9.39 6.41 12.75
N ILE A 228 9.97 5.21 12.65
CA ILE A 228 11.09 4.76 13.49
C ILE A 228 12.36 4.70 12.63
N PRO A 229 13.45 5.40 13.02
CA PRO A 229 14.71 5.34 12.28
C PRO A 229 15.30 3.93 12.12
N SER A 230 15.04 3.02 13.06
CA SER A 230 15.53 1.62 13.00
C SER A 230 14.94 0.80 11.86
N LEU A 231 13.86 1.26 11.21
CA LEU A 231 13.27 0.62 10.03
C LEU A 231 13.95 1.02 8.71
N GLN A 232 14.94 1.90 8.72
CA GLN A 232 15.63 2.29 7.49
C GLN A 232 16.22 1.10 6.71
N PRO A 233 16.84 0.08 7.35
CA PRO A 233 17.30 -1.12 6.65
C PRO A 233 16.15 -1.90 5.98
N TRP A 234 14.99 -1.97 6.64
CA TRP A 234 13.78 -2.57 6.07
C TRP A 234 13.32 -1.81 4.83
N VAL A 235 13.25 -0.46 4.89
CA VAL A 235 12.90 0.38 3.72
C VAL A 235 13.84 0.10 2.55
N HIS A 236 15.16 0.11 2.78
CA HIS A 236 16.13 -0.22 1.73
C HIS A 236 15.93 -1.62 1.16
N SER A 237 15.61 -2.61 1.99
CA SER A 237 15.31 -3.96 1.52
C SER A 237 14.07 -4.00 0.61
N GLN A 238 13.00 -3.29 0.95
CA GLN A 238 11.77 -3.26 0.14
C GLN A 238 12.02 -2.59 -1.22
N VAL A 239 12.77 -1.49 -1.24
CA VAL A 239 13.10 -0.76 -2.49
C VAL A 239 13.84 -1.66 -3.47
N ARG A 240 14.75 -2.51 -3.00
CA ARG A 240 15.46 -3.46 -3.86
C ARG A 240 14.54 -4.56 -4.39
N LYS A 241 13.64 -5.08 -3.54
CA LYS A 241 12.66 -6.09 -3.95
C LYS A 241 11.74 -5.57 -5.06
N ARG A 242 11.43 -4.27 -5.10
CA ARG A 242 10.57 -3.66 -6.14
C ARG A 242 11.06 -3.96 -7.57
N ALA A 243 12.36 -3.98 -7.81
CA ALA A 243 12.91 -4.32 -9.12
C ALA A 243 12.65 -5.79 -9.49
N VAL A 244 12.84 -6.70 -8.52
CA VAL A 244 12.58 -8.14 -8.67
C VAL A 244 11.09 -8.39 -8.95
N GLU A 245 10.20 -7.74 -8.19
CA GLU A 245 8.75 -7.84 -8.39
C GLU A 245 8.34 -7.41 -9.79
N LYS A 246 8.86 -6.27 -10.28
CA LYS A 246 8.55 -5.78 -11.62
C LYS A 246 8.97 -6.74 -12.72
N ILE A 247 10.17 -7.34 -12.60
CA ILE A 247 10.65 -8.32 -13.57
C ILE A 247 9.80 -9.59 -13.53
N SER A 248 9.39 -10.03 -12.34
CA SER A 248 8.47 -11.15 -12.18
C SER A 248 7.15 -10.92 -12.91
N LEU A 249 6.57 -9.72 -12.77
CA LEU A 249 5.34 -9.36 -13.48
C LEU A 249 5.54 -9.31 -15.01
N ASP A 250 6.69 -8.83 -15.49
CA ASP A 250 7.03 -8.88 -16.91
C ASP A 250 7.05 -10.35 -17.40
N ARG A 251 7.64 -11.28 -16.63
CA ARG A 251 7.64 -12.72 -16.96
C ARG A 251 6.22 -13.31 -16.98
N VAL A 252 5.34 -12.91 -16.06
CA VAL A 252 3.92 -13.33 -16.05
C VAL A 252 3.21 -12.84 -17.31
N TYR A 253 3.46 -11.61 -17.75
CA TYR A 253 2.89 -11.07 -18.99
C TYR A 253 3.44 -11.79 -20.23
N GLU A 254 4.76 -11.95 -20.31
CA GLU A 254 5.47 -12.60 -21.41
C GLU A 254 5.09 -14.08 -21.53
N SER A 255 4.88 -14.79 -20.41
CA SER A 255 4.42 -16.18 -20.43
C SER A 255 3.03 -16.30 -21.06
N GLY A 256 2.18 -15.29 -20.84
CA GLY A 256 0.79 -15.27 -21.29
C GLY A 256 -0.13 -16.08 -20.41
N ASN A 257 0.31 -16.39 -19.18
CA ASN A 257 -0.42 -17.32 -18.35
C ASN A 257 -1.86 -16.87 -18.08
N LEU A 258 -2.07 -15.56 -17.97
CA LEU A 258 -3.33 -14.96 -17.57
C LEU A 258 -4.15 -14.40 -18.74
N VAL A 259 -3.70 -14.57 -19.98
CA VAL A 259 -4.38 -14.03 -21.18
C VAL A 259 -5.72 -14.74 -21.39
N GLY A 260 -6.77 -13.97 -21.66
CA GLY A 260 -8.10 -14.49 -21.97
C GLY A 260 -9.01 -14.71 -20.76
N LEU A 261 -8.50 -14.60 -19.53
CA LEU A 261 -9.35 -14.67 -18.35
C LEU A 261 -10.34 -13.50 -18.31
N THR A 262 -11.60 -13.78 -18.05
CA THR A 262 -12.64 -12.74 -17.88
C THR A 262 -12.75 -12.32 -16.41
N ARG A 263 -13.20 -11.09 -16.16
CA ARG A 263 -13.49 -10.61 -14.79
C ARG A 263 -14.42 -11.54 -14.02
N SER A 264 -15.48 -12.03 -14.69
CA SER A 264 -16.46 -12.92 -14.09
C SER A 264 -15.85 -14.26 -13.68
N GLN A 265 -14.98 -14.85 -14.50
CA GLN A 265 -14.26 -16.08 -14.13
C GLN A 265 -13.36 -15.88 -12.91
N ILE A 266 -12.60 -14.78 -12.87
CA ILE A 266 -11.70 -14.49 -11.76
C ILE A 266 -12.47 -14.25 -10.46
N ARG A 267 -13.55 -13.46 -10.51
CA ARG A 267 -14.42 -13.22 -9.36
C ARG A 267 -15.10 -14.50 -8.88
N GLN A 268 -15.62 -15.32 -9.80
CA GLN A 268 -16.24 -16.59 -9.44
C GLN A 268 -15.21 -17.53 -8.77
N PHE A 269 -14.00 -17.61 -9.31
CA PHE A 269 -12.93 -18.40 -8.71
C PHE A 269 -12.59 -17.92 -7.30
N GLY A 270 -12.47 -16.60 -7.11
CA GLY A 270 -12.30 -15.96 -5.80
C GLY A 270 -13.35 -16.41 -4.78
N ARG A 271 -14.62 -16.45 -5.21
CA ARG A 271 -15.75 -16.85 -4.35
C ARG A 271 -15.74 -18.32 -3.97
N GLU A 272 -15.34 -19.19 -4.89
CA GLU A 272 -15.47 -20.64 -4.74
C GLU A 272 -14.23 -21.31 -4.15
N HIS A 273 -13.04 -20.76 -4.41
CA HIS A 273 -11.78 -21.46 -4.13
C HIS A 273 -10.89 -20.78 -3.09
N ILE A 274 -11.02 -19.45 -2.91
CA ILE A 274 -10.22 -18.73 -1.92
C ILE A 274 -10.85 -18.89 -0.55
N LYS A 275 -10.14 -19.60 0.33
CA LYS A 275 -10.61 -19.85 1.70
C LYS A 275 -10.22 -18.68 2.60
N LEU A 276 -11.21 -18.20 3.35
CA LEU A 276 -11.02 -17.12 4.31
C LEU A 276 -10.89 -17.68 5.73
N ARG A 277 -10.06 -17.03 6.55
CA ARG A 277 -9.92 -17.37 7.97
C ARG A 277 -11.25 -17.11 8.69
N PRO A 278 -11.87 -18.12 9.34
CA PRO A 278 -13.18 -17.94 9.98
C PRO A 278 -13.21 -16.80 11.00
N GLY A 279 -12.14 -16.67 11.80
CA GLY A 279 -12.00 -15.57 12.76
C GLY A 279 -11.99 -14.18 12.12
N MET A 280 -11.32 -14.04 10.97
CA MET A 280 -11.31 -12.77 10.23
C MET A 280 -12.65 -12.49 9.57
N VAL A 281 -13.31 -13.51 9.00
CA VAL A 281 -14.67 -13.35 8.43
C VAL A 281 -15.66 -12.86 9.49
N ALA A 282 -15.64 -13.48 10.67
CA ALA A 282 -16.48 -13.06 11.80
C ALA A 282 -16.17 -11.63 12.22
N PHE A 283 -14.87 -11.29 12.28
CA PHE A 283 -14.40 -9.96 12.63
C PHE A 283 -14.90 -8.87 11.67
N LEU A 284 -14.69 -9.07 10.36
CA LEU A 284 -15.11 -8.14 9.31
C LEU A 284 -16.62 -7.95 9.26
N ARG A 285 -17.40 -9.04 9.45
CA ARG A 285 -18.87 -8.95 9.53
C ARG A 285 -19.33 -8.10 10.69
N ALA A 286 -18.77 -8.30 11.89
CA ALA A 286 -19.14 -7.51 13.05
C ALA A 286 -18.73 -6.04 12.91
N PHE A 287 -17.55 -5.77 12.33
CA PHE A 287 -17.13 -4.41 12.01
C PHE A 287 -18.15 -3.72 11.10
N VAL A 288 -18.57 -4.37 10.01
CA VAL A 288 -19.58 -3.81 9.10
C VAL A 288 -20.93 -3.58 9.78
N GLN A 289 -21.40 -4.54 10.58
CA GLN A 289 -22.65 -4.40 11.34
C GLN A 289 -22.61 -3.21 12.30
N GLU A 290 -21.47 -3.01 12.96
CA GLU A 290 -21.26 -1.87 13.85
C GLU A 290 -21.28 -0.54 13.07
N GLN A 291 -20.66 -0.49 11.89
CA GLN A 291 -20.72 0.70 11.03
C GLN A 291 -22.15 1.01 10.57
N ASP A 292 -22.94 0.00 10.22
CA ASP A 292 -24.35 0.19 9.85
C ASP A 292 -25.19 0.67 11.05
N ARG A 293 -24.91 0.17 12.25
CA ARG A 293 -25.57 0.63 13.49
C ARG A 293 -25.27 2.11 13.74
N LEU A 294 -23.99 2.51 13.66
CA LEU A 294 -23.56 3.90 13.87
C LEU A 294 -24.15 4.85 12.81
N GLU A 295 -24.18 4.42 11.55
CA GLU A 295 -24.81 5.19 10.46
C GLU A 295 -26.30 5.42 10.72
N LYS A 296 -27.02 4.38 11.15
CA LYS A 296 -28.44 4.48 11.49
C LYS A 296 -28.69 5.42 12.68
N GLU A 297 -27.88 5.32 13.74
CA GLU A 297 -28.01 6.20 14.91
C GLU A 297 -27.73 7.67 14.56
N ALA A 298 -26.80 7.93 13.64
CA ALA A 298 -26.55 9.28 13.15
C ALA A 298 -27.76 9.83 12.36
N GLN A 299 -28.36 9.01 11.49
CA GLN A 299 -29.58 9.37 10.75
C GLN A 299 -30.77 9.63 11.67
N ASP A 300 -30.97 8.77 12.69
CA ASP A 300 -32.06 8.93 13.67
C ASP A 300 -31.90 10.22 14.49
N LYS A 301 -30.65 10.56 14.88
CA LYS A 301 -30.35 11.83 15.57
C LYS A 301 -30.62 13.05 14.69
N GLU A 302 -30.32 12.97 13.39
CA GLU A 302 -30.60 14.04 12.44
C GLU A 302 -32.11 14.25 12.25
N LEU A 303 -32.88 13.17 12.14
CA LEU A 303 -34.35 13.21 12.07
C LEU A 303 -34.97 13.82 13.35
N GLN A 304 -34.46 13.44 14.52
CA GLN A 304 -34.92 14.00 15.80
C GLN A 304 -34.57 15.49 15.95
N ALA A 305 -33.37 15.91 15.52
CA ALA A 305 -32.97 17.32 15.54
C ALA A 305 -33.84 18.17 14.59
N GLY A 306 -34.19 17.64 13.41
CA GLY A 306 -35.09 18.29 12.46
C GLY A 306 -36.52 18.47 12.98
N ALA A 307 -37.03 17.53 13.78
CA ALA A 307 -38.39 17.60 14.32
C ALA A 307 -38.59 18.67 15.41
N ILE A 308 -37.54 19.01 16.16
CA ILE A 308 -37.61 19.99 17.27
C ILE A 308 -37.43 21.44 16.77
N GLY A 309 -36.78 21.66 15.63
CA GLY A 309 -36.47 22.99 15.07
C GLY A 309 -37.59 23.68 14.27
N GLY A 310 -38.82 23.14 14.28
CA GLY A 310 -39.87 23.45 13.29
C GLY A 310 -40.62 24.78 13.38
N ASN A 311 -40.15 25.84 14.06
CA ASN A 311 -40.96 27.07 14.15
C ASN A 311 -40.27 28.44 14.06
N GLU A 312 -38.97 28.53 13.78
CA GLU A 312 -38.32 29.85 13.66
C GLU A 312 -37.63 30.04 12.29
N GLY A 313 -38.40 30.58 11.34
CA GLY A 313 -37.94 31.49 10.29
C GLY A 313 -36.95 30.95 9.25
N SER A 314 -37.48 30.40 8.14
CA SER A 314 -37.13 30.64 6.71
C SER A 314 -35.68 31.05 6.29
N GLY A 315 -34.64 30.70 7.03
CA GLY A 315 -33.25 30.89 6.63
C GLY A 315 -32.77 29.62 5.94
N SER A 316 -32.43 29.69 4.66
CA SER A 316 -31.97 28.56 3.84
C SER A 316 -30.55 28.07 4.19
N GLY A 317 -30.18 28.05 5.47
CA GLY A 317 -28.91 27.52 5.92
C GLY A 317 -28.89 26.02 5.70
N LYS A 318 -28.10 25.56 4.72
CA LYS A 318 -27.78 24.13 4.59
C LYS A 318 -27.23 23.66 5.92
N ALA A 319 -27.92 22.73 6.57
CA ALA A 319 -27.41 22.08 7.77
C ALA A 319 -26.00 21.56 7.47
N ALA A 320 -25.04 21.90 8.32
CA ALA A 320 -23.69 21.39 8.18
C ALA A 320 -23.78 19.85 8.22
N PRO A 321 -23.17 19.14 7.26
CA PRO A 321 -23.20 17.68 7.24
C PRO A 321 -22.73 17.14 8.58
N SER A 322 -23.42 16.11 9.08
CA SER A 322 -23.04 15.37 10.28
C SER A 322 -21.53 15.09 10.27
N LYS A 323 -20.83 15.51 11.33
CA LYS A 323 -19.39 15.24 11.50
C LYS A 323 -19.05 13.75 11.66
N TYR A 324 -20.05 12.88 11.85
CA TYR A 324 -19.82 11.45 11.91
C TYR A 324 -19.65 10.89 10.51
N ALA A 325 -18.40 10.71 10.11
CA ALA A 325 -18.06 9.94 8.92
C ALA A 325 -17.99 8.45 9.30
N ARG A 326 -18.69 7.63 8.53
CA ARG A 326 -18.70 6.16 8.67
C ARG A 326 -17.27 5.63 8.65
N GLY A 327 -16.97 4.70 9.56
CA GLY A 327 -15.72 3.95 9.53
C GLY A 327 -15.58 3.13 8.26
N GLN A 328 -14.38 3.14 7.68
CA GLN A 328 -14.13 2.56 6.36
C GLN A 328 -13.22 1.34 6.47
N LEU A 329 -13.57 0.29 5.74
CA LEU A 329 -12.69 -0.83 5.47
C LEU A 329 -11.89 -0.54 4.20
N TRP A 330 -10.59 -0.81 4.26
CA TRP A 330 -9.66 -0.77 3.15
C TRP A 330 -8.92 -2.09 3.07
N ILE A 331 -8.58 -2.52 1.85
CA ILE A 331 -7.66 -3.62 1.62
C ILE A 331 -6.46 -3.09 0.82
N LEU A 332 -5.27 -3.31 1.35
CA LEU A 332 -4.00 -3.04 0.68
C LEU A 332 -3.28 -4.35 0.42
N SER A 333 -3.14 -4.75 -0.84
CA SER A 333 -2.54 -6.04 -1.18
C SER A 333 -1.52 -5.89 -2.30
N VAL A 334 -0.43 -6.66 -2.22
CA VAL A 334 0.51 -6.84 -3.33
C VAL A 334 -0.01 -7.83 -4.38
N ASN A 335 -1.19 -8.44 -4.15
CA ASN A 335 -1.80 -9.43 -5.04
C ASN A 335 -2.34 -8.83 -6.34
N TRP A 336 -2.61 -9.73 -7.29
CA TRP A 336 -2.63 -9.41 -8.72
C TRP A 336 -4.03 -9.25 -9.32
N SER A 337 -5.11 -9.25 -8.53
CA SER A 337 -6.44 -9.00 -9.07
C SER A 337 -7.46 -8.51 -8.06
N GLN A 338 -8.05 -7.37 -8.39
CA GLN A 338 -9.18 -6.80 -7.67
C GLN A 338 -10.42 -7.72 -7.72
N ASP A 339 -10.66 -8.34 -8.88
CA ASP A 339 -11.79 -9.25 -9.09
C ASP A 339 -11.67 -10.50 -8.22
N LEU A 340 -10.45 -11.03 -8.04
CA LEU A 340 -10.19 -12.20 -7.19
C LEU A 340 -10.53 -11.90 -5.72
N ILE A 341 -10.01 -10.77 -5.21
CA ILE A 341 -10.26 -10.31 -3.83
C ILE A 341 -11.76 -10.09 -3.63
N ARG A 342 -12.44 -9.44 -4.58
CA ARG A 342 -13.90 -9.24 -4.52
C ARG A 342 -14.67 -10.54 -4.47
N GLY A 343 -14.30 -11.51 -5.31
CA GLY A 343 -14.88 -12.84 -5.30
C GLY A 343 -14.82 -13.46 -3.91
N ALA A 344 -13.63 -13.41 -3.30
CA ALA A 344 -13.43 -13.92 -1.95
C ALA A 344 -14.28 -13.14 -0.93
N MET A 345 -14.29 -11.80 -1.00
CA MET A 345 -15.05 -10.94 -0.09
C MET A 345 -16.58 -11.07 -0.24
N ASP A 346 -17.10 -11.56 -1.37
CA ASP A 346 -18.52 -11.91 -1.50
C ASP A 346 -18.93 -12.98 -0.47
N GLN A 347 -18.00 -13.83 -0.01
CA GLN A 347 -18.26 -14.79 1.08
C GLN A 347 -18.46 -14.10 2.44
N VAL A 348 -17.86 -12.92 2.64
CA VAL A 348 -17.99 -12.12 3.87
C VAL A 348 -19.31 -11.37 3.86
N PHE A 349 -19.60 -10.66 2.76
CA PHE A 349 -20.72 -9.73 2.66
C PHE A 349 -22.01 -10.33 2.07
N GLY A 350 -21.93 -11.53 1.50
CA GLY A 350 -23.07 -12.31 1.02
C GLY A 350 -23.53 -12.01 -0.41
N SER A 351 -23.13 -10.88 -1.01
CA SER A 351 -23.41 -10.57 -2.41
C SER A 351 -22.40 -9.58 -3.00
N GLU A 352 -22.38 -9.47 -4.32
CA GLU A 352 -21.53 -8.52 -5.05
C GLU A 352 -21.90 -7.06 -4.78
N GLU A 353 -23.19 -6.78 -4.65
CA GLU A 353 -23.71 -5.45 -4.30
C GLU A 353 -23.29 -5.07 -2.88
N ALA A 354 -23.38 -6.01 -1.93
CA ALA A 354 -22.93 -5.80 -0.56
C ALA A 354 -21.42 -5.56 -0.51
N THR A 355 -20.63 -6.36 -1.23
CA THR A 355 -19.18 -6.12 -1.36
C THR A 355 -18.88 -4.74 -1.91
N SER A 356 -19.60 -4.30 -2.95
CA SER A 356 -19.39 -2.98 -3.56
C SER A 356 -19.76 -1.83 -2.63
N ARG A 357 -20.73 -2.04 -1.71
CA ARG A 357 -21.12 -1.07 -0.68
C ARG A 357 -20.06 -0.92 0.41
N TYR A 358 -19.54 -2.03 0.94
CA TYR A 358 -18.64 -2.02 2.09
C TYR A 358 -17.15 -1.93 1.70
N LEU A 359 -16.81 -2.34 0.48
CA LEU A 359 -15.48 -2.30 -0.10
C LEU A 359 -15.55 -1.76 -1.55
N PRO A 360 -15.79 -0.45 -1.72
CA PRO A 360 -15.84 0.17 -3.04
C PRO A 360 -14.46 0.11 -3.74
N ASP A 361 -14.43 0.34 -5.06
CA ASP A 361 -13.18 0.31 -5.86
C ASP A 361 -12.08 1.18 -5.26
N SER A 362 -12.45 2.37 -4.77
CA SER A 362 -11.52 3.31 -4.16
C SER A 362 -10.84 2.78 -2.91
N ASN A 363 -11.39 1.73 -2.27
CA ASN A 363 -10.94 1.18 -1.00
C ASN A 363 -10.20 -0.15 -1.14
N LEU A 364 -10.07 -0.66 -2.35
CA LEU A 364 -9.34 -1.89 -2.65
C LEU A 364 -8.14 -1.52 -3.52
N ILE A 365 -6.99 -1.33 -2.89
CA ILE A 365 -5.76 -0.97 -3.59
C ILE A 365 -4.90 -2.23 -3.73
N CYS A 366 -4.76 -2.68 -4.97
CA CYS A 366 -3.91 -3.80 -5.34
C CYS A 366 -3.49 -3.67 -6.81
N SER A 367 -2.53 -4.49 -7.22
CA SER A 367 -2.22 -4.63 -8.64
C SER A 367 -3.40 -5.30 -9.34
N ASN A 368 -3.66 -4.93 -10.60
CA ASN A 368 -4.84 -5.44 -11.31
C ASN A 368 -4.51 -5.88 -12.73
N LEU A 369 -5.28 -6.81 -13.26
CA LEU A 369 -5.15 -7.21 -14.66
C LEU A 369 -5.71 -6.13 -15.58
N GLU A 370 -4.99 -5.84 -16.65
CA GLU A 370 -5.51 -5.04 -17.75
C GLU A 370 -6.48 -5.89 -18.58
N TYR A 371 -7.60 -5.27 -18.95
CA TYR A 371 -8.64 -5.91 -19.76
C TYR A 371 -8.83 -5.14 -21.06
N ALA A 372 -9.05 -5.86 -22.16
CA ALA A 372 -9.39 -5.29 -23.45
C ALA A 372 -10.77 -5.78 -23.91
N GLU A 373 -11.43 -4.94 -24.72
CA GLU A 373 -12.63 -5.33 -25.48
C GLU A 373 -12.29 -6.28 -26.64
N GLU A 374 -11.03 -6.35 -27.03
CA GLU A 374 -10.56 -7.18 -28.13
C GLU A 374 -10.70 -8.68 -27.79
N GLY A 375 -11.11 -9.45 -28.80
CA GLY A 375 -11.12 -10.91 -28.70
C GLY A 375 -9.70 -11.47 -28.47
N HIS A 376 -9.65 -12.62 -27.80
CA HIS A 376 -8.40 -13.30 -27.41
C HIS A 376 -7.38 -13.48 -28.55
N GLU A 377 -7.83 -13.79 -29.77
CA GLU A 377 -6.93 -13.96 -30.92
C GLU A 377 -6.19 -12.67 -31.30
N THR A 378 -6.85 -11.52 -31.15
CA THR A 378 -6.27 -10.21 -31.43
C THR A 378 -5.24 -9.85 -30.37
N LEU A 379 -5.58 -10.07 -29.09
CA LEU A 379 -4.65 -9.89 -27.97
C LEU A 379 -3.39 -10.73 -28.12
N THR A 380 -3.54 -12.00 -28.51
CA THR A 380 -2.41 -12.90 -28.72
C THR A 380 -1.52 -12.45 -29.88
N ARG A 381 -2.11 -11.96 -30.98
CA ARG A 381 -1.36 -11.40 -32.11
C ARG A 381 -0.58 -10.14 -31.72
N ARG A 382 -1.20 -9.23 -30.97
CA ARG A 382 -0.58 -8.00 -30.48
C ARG A 382 0.61 -8.28 -29.55
N ARG A 383 0.47 -9.23 -28.64
CA ARG A 383 1.59 -9.62 -27.77
C ARG A 383 2.80 -10.14 -28.56
N LYS A 384 2.57 -10.92 -29.61
CA LYS A 384 3.65 -11.39 -30.50
C LYS A 384 4.33 -10.24 -31.24
N SER A 385 3.58 -9.23 -31.69
CA SER A 385 4.18 -8.04 -32.30
C SER A 385 4.97 -7.21 -31.29
N ASP A 386 4.47 -7.07 -30.06
CA ASP A 386 5.11 -6.27 -29.01
C ASP A 386 6.42 -6.93 -28.56
N ALA A 387 6.44 -8.26 -28.37
CA ALA A 387 7.64 -9.03 -28.02
C ALA A 387 8.74 -8.99 -29.12
N THR A 388 8.35 -8.78 -30.39
CA THR A 388 9.30 -8.67 -31.51
C THR A 388 9.88 -7.26 -31.64
N THR A 389 9.15 -6.25 -31.17
CA THR A 389 9.50 -4.83 -31.40
C THR A 389 10.55 -4.29 -30.44
N THR A 390 10.75 -4.93 -29.27
CA THR A 390 11.77 -4.55 -28.28
C THR A 390 13.22 -4.68 -28.77
N GLY A 391 13.48 -5.24 -29.95
CA GLY A 391 14.82 -5.38 -30.54
C GLY A 391 15.20 -4.38 -31.65
N THR A 392 14.25 -3.60 -32.20
CA THR A 392 14.57 -2.74 -33.37
C THR A 392 13.85 -1.39 -33.28
N MET A 393 14.59 -0.30 -33.05
CA MET A 393 14.07 1.06 -33.18
C MET A 393 13.70 1.34 -34.64
N VAL A 394 12.45 1.11 -35.03
CA VAL A 394 11.95 1.42 -36.38
C VAL A 394 11.14 2.72 -36.31
N ASN A 395 11.67 3.76 -36.98
CA ASN A 395 10.95 4.99 -37.30
C ASN A 395 9.85 4.68 -38.34
N GLY A 396 8.59 4.64 -37.91
CA GLY A 396 7.44 4.36 -38.79
C GLY A 396 6.28 5.32 -38.61
N ARG A 397 6.06 6.19 -39.60
CA ARG A 397 4.88 7.08 -39.75
C ARG A 397 3.61 6.24 -39.90
N ASN A 398 2.63 6.43 -39.01
CA ASN A 398 1.29 5.86 -39.15
C ASN A 398 0.33 6.81 -39.88
N ASN A 399 -0.08 6.39 -41.07
CA ASN A 399 -1.33 6.79 -41.72
C ASN A 399 -2.32 5.64 -41.53
N SER A 400 -3.48 5.87 -40.91
CA SER A 400 -4.68 5.12 -41.31
C SER A 400 -5.98 5.80 -40.89
N SER A 401 -6.79 6.04 -41.92
CA SER A 401 -8.19 6.43 -41.94
C SER A 401 -9.04 5.20 -42.26
N ASN A 402 -10.17 4.99 -41.59
CA ASN A 402 -11.50 5.06 -42.21
C ASN A 402 -12.62 4.54 -41.30
N ASN A 403 -13.68 5.36 -41.25
CA ASN A 403 -14.98 5.11 -40.65
C ASN A 403 -15.79 4.11 -41.49
N ASP A 404 -16.33 3.08 -40.85
CA ASP A 404 -17.48 2.34 -41.35
C ASP A 404 -18.49 2.19 -40.20
N SER A 405 -19.51 3.05 -40.21
CA SER A 405 -20.54 3.17 -39.18
C SER A 405 -21.83 2.51 -39.66
N GLY A 406 -21.87 1.19 -39.60
CA GLY A 406 -23.07 0.37 -39.84
C GLY A 406 -23.91 0.23 -38.58
N ASN A 407 -25.08 0.86 -38.56
CA ASN A 407 -26.06 0.88 -37.47
C ASN A 407 -26.70 -0.53 -37.29
N LYS A 408 -26.16 -1.36 -36.40
CA LYS A 408 -26.78 -2.62 -35.96
C LYS A 408 -27.43 -2.43 -34.58
N GLN A 409 -28.75 -2.34 -34.55
CA GLN A 409 -29.57 -2.58 -33.36
C GLN A 409 -29.58 -4.09 -33.05
N GLY A 410 -28.51 -4.59 -32.42
CA GLY A 410 -28.44 -5.95 -31.88
C GLY A 410 -28.41 -5.85 -30.36
N GLY A 411 -29.21 -6.68 -29.67
CA GLY A 411 -29.27 -6.71 -28.21
C GLY A 411 -27.87 -6.66 -27.60
N GLU A 412 -27.68 -5.76 -26.65
CA GLU A 412 -26.42 -5.53 -25.96
C GLU A 412 -26.05 -6.80 -25.18
N ASN A 413 -25.35 -7.72 -25.86
CA ASN A 413 -24.60 -8.74 -25.16
C ASN A 413 -23.59 -7.97 -24.31
N PRO A 414 -23.57 -8.16 -22.98
CA PRO A 414 -22.64 -7.47 -22.12
C PRO A 414 -21.22 -7.69 -22.66
N CYS A 415 -20.51 -6.60 -22.91
CA CYS A 415 -19.17 -6.65 -23.50
C CYS A 415 -18.28 -7.51 -22.61
N VAL A 416 -17.92 -8.71 -23.07
CA VAL A 416 -17.08 -9.63 -22.31
C VAL A 416 -15.64 -9.18 -22.49
N HIS A 417 -15.12 -8.47 -21.49
CA HIS A 417 -13.73 -8.05 -21.48
C HIS A 417 -12.81 -9.21 -21.09
N HIS A 418 -11.75 -9.41 -21.86
CA HIS A 418 -10.75 -10.45 -21.64
C HIS A 418 -9.45 -9.82 -21.14
N SER A 419 -8.78 -10.48 -20.20
CA SER A 419 -7.48 -10.02 -19.71
C SER A 419 -6.44 -10.10 -20.83
N SER A 420 -5.64 -9.04 -20.95
CA SER A 420 -4.46 -9.02 -21.82
C SER A 420 -3.28 -9.81 -21.24
N GLY A 421 -3.41 -10.31 -20.01
CA GLY A 421 -2.34 -10.90 -19.21
C GLY A 421 -1.38 -9.88 -18.60
N LYS A 422 -1.50 -8.59 -18.95
CA LYS A 422 -0.66 -7.53 -18.38
C LYS A 422 -1.20 -7.12 -17.01
N VAL A 423 -0.31 -6.91 -16.06
CA VAL A 423 -0.63 -6.42 -14.72
C VAL A 423 -0.32 -4.93 -14.64
N ASP A 424 -1.33 -4.14 -14.32
CA ASP A 424 -1.20 -2.74 -13.89
C ASP A 424 -0.73 -2.74 -12.42
N ALA A 425 0.57 -2.53 -12.25
CA ALA A 425 1.27 -2.63 -10.98
C ALA A 425 1.13 -1.34 -10.17
N SER A 426 0.22 -1.33 -9.20
CA SER A 426 0.01 -0.19 -8.29
C SER A 426 0.80 -0.34 -6.98
N ILE A 427 0.81 -1.54 -6.40
CA ILE A 427 1.51 -1.89 -5.17
C ILE A 427 2.33 -3.15 -5.43
N LEU A 428 3.66 -3.06 -5.24
CA LEU A 428 4.59 -4.19 -5.42
C LEU A 428 5.26 -4.62 -4.13
N THR A 429 5.48 -3.69 -3.20
CA THR A 429 6.33 -3.92 -2.02
C THR A 429 5.73 -3.33 -0.75
N GLY A 430 6.34 -3.63 0.40
CA GLY A 430 5.92 -3.06 1.67
C GLY A 430 6.07 -1.53 1.76
N THR A 431 7.01 -0.94 1.02
CA THR A 431 7.11 0.53 0.94
C THR A 431 5.96 1.15 0.16
N ASP A 432 5.42 0.44 -0.83
CA ASP A 432 4.29 0.90 -1.63
C ASP A 432 3.01 0.85 -0.80
N LYS A 433 2.82 -0.24 -0.03
CA LYS A 433 1.75 -0.33 0.97
C LYS A 433 1.81 0.84 1.96
N LEU A 434 3.00 1.18 2.47
CA LEU A 434 3.17 2.28 3.42
C LEU A 434 2.87 3.65 2.77
N HIS A 435 3.28 3.87 1.52
CA HIS A 435 2.93 5.08 0.77
C HIS A 435 1.41 5.19 0.60
N GLU A 436 0.76 4.14 0.12
CA GLU A 436 -0.69 4.12 -0.09
C GLU A 436 -1.47 4.31 1.22
N PHE A 437 -1.02 3.69 2.31
CA PHE A 437 -1.62 3.90 3.62
C PHE A 437 -1.58 5.39 4.04
N ARG A 438 -0.42 6.03 3.93
CA ARG A 438 -0.30 7.47 4.23
C ARG A 438 -1.17 8.32 3.32
N ASP A 439 -1.30 7.94 2.05
CA ASP A 439 -2.13 8.65 1.09
C ASP A 439 -3.62 8.51 1.39
N ILE A 440 -4.06 7.34 1.84
CA ILE A 440 -5.42 7.12 2.34
C ILE A 440 -5.69 8.03 3.54
N GLN A 441 -4.79 8.04 4.55
CA GLN A 441 -4.95 8.89 5.73
C GLN A 441 -5.04 10.38 5.35
N ARG A 442 -4.14 10.85 4.46
CA ARG A 442 -4.14 12.24 3.98
C ARG A 442 -5.41 12.60 3.22
N ARG A 443 -5.83 11.76 2.26
CA ARG A 443 -7.05 12.00 1.47
C ARG A 443 -8.28 12.05 2.35
N TYR A 444 -8.38 11.13 3.32
CA TYR A 444 -9.50 11.08 4.25
C TYR A 444 -9.56 12.34 5.12
N ALA A 445 -8.44 12.72 5.74
CA ALA A 445 -8.35 13.93 6.58
C ALA A 445 -8.71 15.20 5.78
N MET A 446 -8.21 15.33 4.54
CA MET A 446 -8.53 16.45 3.67
C MET A 446 -10.01 16.49 3.25
N HIS A 447 -10.61 15.34 2.94
CA HIS A 447 -12.01 15.27 2.50
C HIS A 447 -12.99 15.65 3.62
N HIS A 448 -12.63 15.35 4.88
CA HIS A 448 -13.48 15.58 6.05
C HIS A 448 -13.09 16.80 6.89
N ASP A 449 -12.09 17.58 6.48
CA ASP A 449 -11.54 18.72 7.23
C ASP A 449 -11.14 18.34 8.67
N LEU A 450 -10.50 17.16 8.80
CA LEU A 450 -10.07 16.59 10.07
C LEU A 450 -8.57 16.80 10.29
N ALA A 451 -8.17 17.00 11.54
CA ALA A 451 -6.78 16.89 11.92
C ALA A 451 -6.34 15.41 11.93
N PRO A 452 -5.06 15.09 11.64
CA PRO A 452 -4.58 13.70 11.63
C PRO A 452 -4.83 12.92 12.93
N SER A 453 -4.92 13.61 14.08
CA SER A 453 -5.19 13.00 15.39
C SER A 453 -6.66 12.75 15.70
N GLU A 454 -7.59 13.20 14.85
CA GLU A 454 -9.03 13.06 15.07
C GLU A 454 -9.59 11.73 14.57
N THR A 455 -8.77 10.96 13.83
CA THR A 455 -9.12 9.63 13.31
C THR A 455 -8.14 8.60 13.84
N LYS A 456 -8.65 7.42 14.19
CA LYS A 456 -7.84 6.28 14.61
C LYS A 456 -7.85 5.18 13.56
N TRP A 457 -6.66 4.71 13.20
CA TRP A 457 -6.43 3.72 12.16
C TRP A 457 -5.88 2.43 12.75
N ALA A 458 -6.55 1.32 12.45
CA ALA A 458 -6.02 -0.02 12.68
C ALA A 458 -5.48 -0.61 11.38
N TYR A 459 -4.30 -1.24 11.43
CA TYR A 459 -3.75 -2.02 10.33
C TYR A 459 -3.55 -3.47 10.74
N PHE A 460 -4.00 -4.38 9.89
CA PHE A 460 -3.88 -5.82 10.07
C PHE A 460 -2.97 -6.41 8.99
N GLY A 461 -1.95 -7.16 9.39
CA GLY A 461 -1.04 -7.81 8.46
C GLY A 461 -0.35 -9.02 9.09
N ASP A 462 0.29 -9.86 8.30
CA ASP A 462 0.92 -11.10 8.74
C ASP A 462 2.42 -11.17 8.38
N SER A 463 2.87 -10.31 7.46
CA SER A 463 4.16 -10.46 6.79
C SER A 463 5.12 -9.29 7.02
N THR A 464 6.38 -9.47 6.62
CA THR A 464 7.37 -8.37 6.60
C THR A 464 7.01 -7.23 5.65
N THR A 465 6.15 -7.47 4.65
CA THR A 465 5.70 -6.40 3.75
C THR A 465 4.78 -5.40 4.45
N ASP A 466 4.11 -5.84 5.52
CA ASP A 466 3.17 -5.02 6.28
C ASP A 466 3.82 -4.21 7.40
N LEU A 467 5.11 -4.45 7.70
CA LEU A 467 5.76 -3.88 8.86
C LEU A 467 5.71 -2.34 8.89
N GLY A 468 5.91 -1.70 7.73
CA GLY A 468 5.79 -0.25 7.62
C GLY A 468 4.41 0.24 8.04
N CYS A 469 3.35 -0.40 7.54
CA CYS A 469 1.97 -0.04 7.84
C CYS A 469 1.57 -0.36 9.29
N LEU A 470 1.99 -1.52 9.81
CA LEU A 470 1.75 -1.93 11.19
C LEU A 470 2.30 -0.90 12.19
N VAL A 471 3.47 -0.35 11.91
CA VAL A 471 4.12 0.69 12.72
C VAL A 471 3.52 2.08 12.48
N GLU A 472 3.02 2.32 11.27
CA GLU A 472 2.39 3.58 10.91
C GLU A 472 1.01 3.75 11.53
N ALA A 473 0.26 2.67 11.71
CA ALA A 473 -1.07 2.68 12.29
C ALA A 473 -1.08 3.11 13.77
N ASP A 474 -2.22 3.62 14.23
CA ASP A 474 -2.44 3.85 15.66
C ASP A 474 -2.52 2.52 16.41
N ILE A 475 -3.05 1.49 15.73
CA ILE A 475 -3.17 0.12 16.24
C ILE A 475 -2.64 -0.85 15.17
N GLY A 476 -1.45 -1.40 15.37
CA GLY A 476 -0.90 -2.44 14.51
C GLY A 476 -1.19 -3.85 15.04
N ILE A 477 -1.86 -4.67 14.22
CA ILE A 477 -2.28 -6.03 14.58
C ILE A 477 -1.63 -7.05 13.64
N ILE A 478 -0.79 -7.90 14.21
CA ILE A 478 -0.15 -9.03 13.55
C ILE A 478 -1.09 -10.23 13.60
N ILE A 479 -1.36 -10.83 12.44
CA ILE A 479 -2.07 -12.11 12.31
C ILE A 479 -1.07 -13.22 12.02
N GLY A 480 -1.12 -14.31 12.79
CA GLY A 480 -0.29 -15.50 12.57
C GLY A 480 1.04 -15.52 13.32
N LYS A 481 2.02 -16.24 12.77
CA LYS A 481 3.28 -16.64 13.43
C LYS A 481 4.52 -16.43 12.55
N SER A 482 4.48 -15.46 11.63
CA SER A 482 5.57 -15.21 10.68
C SER A 482 6.89 -14.93 11.42
N LYS A 483 7.83 -15.88 11.35
CA LYS A 483 9.12 -15.79 12.04
C LYS A 483 9.96 -14.62 11.51
N SER A 484 9.89 -14.36 10.20
CA SER A 484 10.62 -13.27 9.55
C SER A 484 10.12 -11.91 10.04
N LEU A 485 8.80 -11.70 10.11
CA LEU A 485 8.22 -10.48 10.65
C LEU A 485 8.62 -10.24 12.11
N LEU A 486 8.55 -11.28 12.95
CA LEU A 486 8.90 -11.17 14.36
C LEU A 486 10.38 -10.86 14.58
N SER A 487 11.26 -11.49 13.78
CA SER A 487 12.70 -11.22 13.81
C SER A 487 13.01 -9.79 13.37
N GLU A 488 12.28 -9.27 12.38
CA GLU A 488 12.40 -7.88 11.92
C GLU A 488 11.91 -6.89 12.99
N CYS A 489 10.79 -7.18 13.67
CA CYS A 489 10.30 -6.39 14.80
C CYS A 489 11.34 -6.32 15.93
N GLU A 490 11.90 -7.47 16.33
CA GLU A 490 12.93 -7.55 17.37
C GLU A 490 14.18 -6.73 16.98
N ARG A 491 14.70 -6.94 15.77
CA ARG A 491 15.84 -6.17 15.23
C ARG A 491 15.57 -4.67 15.17
N SER A 492 14.33 -4.27 14.95
CA SER A 492 13.91 -2.88 14.88
C SER A 492 13.57 -2.27 16.25
N GLY A 493 13.61 -3.05 17.33
CA GLY A 493 13.25 -2.61 18.69
C GLY A 493 11.75 -2.36 18.88
N ILE A 494 10.92 -3.02 18.08
CA ILE A 494 9.46 -2.93 18.12
C ILE A 494 8.94 -3.96 19.12
N GLN A 495 8.10 -3.54 20.05
CA GLN A 495 7.51 -4.45 21.03
C GLN A 495 6.35 -5.21 20.38
N VAL A 496 6.35 -6.54 20.54
CA VAL A 496 5.22 -7.39 20.14
C VAL A 496 4.57 -7.98 21.39
N VAL A 497 3.26 -7.83 21.50
CA VAL A 497 2.45 -8.29 22.61
C VAL A 497 1.49 -9.37 22.12
N ASP A 498 1.59 -10.57 22.69
CA ASP A 498 0.70 -11.67 22.33
C ASP A 498 -0.65 -11.54 23.02
N LEU A 499 -1.69 -11.66 22.23
CA LEU A 499 -3.06 -11.78 22.68
C LEU A 499 -3.40 -13.27 22.65
N ILE A 500 -3.34 -13.93 23.81
CA ILE A 500 -3.58 -15.37 23.94
C ILE A 500 -4.99 -15.58 24.50
N GLU A 501 -5.75 -16.41 23.79
CA GLU A 501 -7.01 -16.91 24.32
C GLU A 501 -6.74 -17.95 25.42
N ARG A 502 -7.20 -17.69 26.65
CA ARG A 502 -7.34 -18.77 27.62
C ARG A 502 -8.60 -19.56 27.28
N LYS A 503 -8.42 -20.78 26.77
CA LYS A 503 -9.45 -21.80 26.95
C LYS A 503 -9.63 -22.00 28.45
N GLN A 504 -10.79 -21.62 28.99
CA GLN A 504 -11.14 -21.99 30.36
C GLN A 504 -10.99 -23.51 30.46
N SER A 505 -10.09 -23.95 31.36
CA SER A 505 -9.97 -25.37 31.68
C SER A 505 -11.29 -25.78 32.31
N ALA A 506 -12.00 -26.70 31.66
CA ALA A 506 -13.31 -27.19 32.09
C ALA A 506 -13.27 -27.84 33.47
#